data_AF-A0A8I1NBJ3-F1
#
_entry.id   AF-A0A8I1NBJ3-F1
#
_cell.length_a   1.000
_cell.length_b   1.000
_cell.length_c   1.000
_cell.angle_alpha   90.00
_cell.angle_beta   90.00
_cell.angle_gamma   90.00
#
_symmetry.space_group_name_H-M   'P 1'
#
loop_
_entity.id
_entity.type
_entity.pdbx_description
1 polymer ?
#
loop_
_entity_poly.entity_id
_entity_poly.type
_entity_poly.pdbx_seq_one_letter_code
_entity_poly.pdbx_strand_id
1 'polypeptide(L)' 'TQEAPMLAPADLVQLPKGQAFALIEGGQLYKIRLPLFDPDEALPIPASLEDIAASMRQKYDGQTGQIDSMVVEGKGSGF' A
#
# COMPACT_ATOMS: atom_id res chain seq x y z
N THR A 1 9.11 16.06 -34.06
CA THR A 1 8.99 16.24 -32.61
C THR A 1 9.62 15.01 -31.98
N GLN A 2 10.66 15.15 -31.14
CA GLN A 2 11.36 14.00 -30.56
C GLN A 2 10.65 13.63 -29.25
N GLU A 3 10.22 12.37 -29.10
CA GLU A 3 9.63 11.88 -27.86
C GLU A 3 10.74 11.71 -26.82
N ALA A 4 10.63 12.44 -25.71
CA ALA A 4 11.52 12.30 -24.57
C ALA A 4 10.78 11.52 -23.47
N PRO A 5 11.46 10.57 -22.78
CA PRO A 5 10.85 9.82 -21.69
C PRO A 5 10.52 10.77 -20.51
N MET A 6 9.34 10.60 -19.91
CA MET A 6 8.91 11.38 -18.73
C MET A 6 9.82 11.19 -17.51
N LEU A 7 10.46 10.01 -17.39
CA LEU A 7 11.45 9.67 -16.37
C LEU A 7 12.55 8.82 -16.99
N ALA A 8 13.80 9.14 -16.69
CA ALA A 8 14.95 8.30 -16.99
C ALA A 8 15.29 7.40 -15.79
N PRO A 9 15.95 6.24 -16.00
CA PRO A 9 16.43 5.41 -14.89
C PRO A 9 17.32 6.17 -13.91
N ALA A 10 18.12 7.12 -14.43
CA ALA A 10 19.00 7.96 -13.62
C ALA A 10 18.22 8.82 -12.62
N ASP A 11 16.98 9.23 -12.94
CA ASP A 11 16.15 10.04 -12.06
C ASP A 11 15.69 9.25 -10.83
N LEU A 12 15.48 7.94 -10.99
CA LEU A 12 15.08 7.04 -9.90
C LEU A 12 16.25 6.72 -8.97
N VAL A 13 17.42 6.44 -9.53
CA VAL A 13 18.61 6.03 -8.76
C VAL A 13 19.19 7.19 -7.96
N GLN A 14 19.01 8.43 -8.44
CA GLN A 14 19.50 9.64 -7.76
C GLN A 14 18.51 10.19 -6.72
N LEU A 15 17.36 9.54 -6.50
CA LEU A 15 16.40 10.02 -5.50
C LEU A 15 17.00 9.96 -4.08
N PRO A 16 16.99 11.08 -3.33
CA PRO A 16 17.33 11.04 -1.92
C PRO A 16 16.32 10.17 -1.15
N LYS A 17 16.76 9.59 -0.02
CA LYS A 17 15.88 8.83 0.87
C LYS A 17 14.64 9.64 1.25
N GLY A 18 13.48 8.98 1.24
CA GLY A 18 12.21 9.62 1.54
C GLY A 18 11.69 10.51 0.40
N GLN A 19 12.13 10.30 -0.84
CA GLN A 19 11.56 10.95 -2.02
C GLN A 19 11.10 9.92 -3.02
N ALA A 20 10.02 10.24 -3.73
CA ALA A 20 9.45 9.37 -4.75
C ALA A 20 8.85 10.20 -5.89
N PHE A 21 8.67 9.57 -7.05
CA PHE A 21 7.82 10.08 -8.11
C PHE A 21 6.46 9.38 -8.05
N ALA A 22 5.38 10.14 -8.19
CA ALA A 22 4.02 9.62 -8.18
C ALA A 22 3.22 10.25 -9.31
N LEU A 23 2.34 9.46 -9.93
CA LEU A 23 1.33 9.96 -10.85
C LEU A 23 0.06 10.24 -10.05
N ILE A 24 -0.42 11.49 -10.10
CA ILE A 24 -1.59 11.95 -9.35
C ILE A 24 -2.58 12.55 -10.37
N GLU A 25 -3.88 12.52 -10.06
CA GLU A 25 -4.93 13.20 -10.84
C GLU A 25 -4.91 12.88 -12.35
N GLY A 26 -4.86 11.60 -12.70
CA GLY A 26 -4.99 11.19 -14.11
C GLY A 26 -3.70 11.24 -14.93
N GLY A 27 -2.54 11.16 -14.26
CA GLY A 27 -1.25 10.93 -14.91
C GLY A 27 -0.27 12.11 -14.83
N GLN A 28 -0.56 13.11 -14.01
CA GLN A 28 0.39 14.19 -13.78
C GLN A 28 1.48 13.74 -12.83
N LEU A 29 2.73 13.90 -13.24
CA LEU A 29 3.89 13.45 -12.50
C LEU A 29 4.29 14.45 -11.42
N TYR A 30 4.40 13.98 -10.18
CA TYR A 30 4.84 14.76 -9.02
C TYR A 30 6.06 14.11 -8.38
N LYS A 31 6.93 14.94 -7.82
CA LYS A 31 7.98 14.52 -6.91
C LYS A 31 7.52 14.79 -5.48
N ILE A 32 7.32 13.73 -4.72
CA ILE A 32 6.76 13.77 -3.37
C ILE A 32 7.82 13.47 -2.31
N ARG A 33 7.57 13.95 -1.09
CA ARG A 33 8.34 13.62 0.11
C ARG A 33 7.57 12.58 0.92
N LEU A 34 8.21 11.47 1.23
CA LEU A 34 7.76 10.47 2.18
C LEU A 34 8.47 10.76 3.52
N PRO A 35 7.74 10.82 4.65
CA PRO A 35 8.37 10.93 5.95
C PRO A 35 9.29 9.73 6.16
N LEU A 36 10.51 10.00 6.62
CA LEU A 36 11.41 8.95 7.05
C LEU A 36 10.95 8.48 8.42
N PHE A 37 10.88 7.16 8.61
CA PHE A 37 10.62 6.59 9.93
C PHE A 37 11.73 7.02 10.87
N ASP A 38 11.35 7.56 12.02
CA ASP A 38 12.29 7.81 13.11
C ASP A 38 12.63 6.45 13.74
N PRO A 39 13.91 6.05 13.80
CA PRO A 39 14.31 4.77 14.39
C PRO A 39 13.98 4.69 15.90
N ASP A 40 13.86 5.83 16.58
CA ASP A 40 13.51 5.91 17.99
C ASP A 40 11.98 6.00 18.20
N GLU A 41 11.21 6.21 17.14
CA GLU A 41 9.75 6.17 17.19
C GLU A 41 9.29 4.71 17.30
N ALA A 42 8.68 4.39 18.44
CA ALA A 42 8.10 3.09 18.71
C ALA A 42 6.85 2.87 17.83
N LEU A 43 7.07 2.56 16.57
CA LEU A 43 6.03 2.10 15.68
C LEU A 43 5.68 0.65 16.05
N PRO A 44 4.39 0.27 16.08
CA PRO A 44 3.97 -1.10 16.35
C PRO A 44 4.23 -2.00 15.13
N ILE A 45 5.47 -2.04 14.67
CA ILE A 45 5.94 -2.90 13.60
C ILE A 45 6.19 -4.28 14.23
N PRO A 46 5.49 -5.33 13.78
CA PRO A 46 5.70 -6.68 14.30
C PRO A 46 7.13 -7.16 14.07
N ALA A 47 7.68 -7.91 15.01
CA ALA A 47 9.05 -8.38 14.93
C ALA A 47 9.23 -9.43 13.82
N SER A 48 8.16 -10.19 13.52
CA SER A 48 8.19 -11.18 12.45
C SER A 48 6.87 -11.31 11.69
N LEU A 49 6.92 -12.06 10.58
CA LEU A 49 5.72 -12.39 9.79
C LEU A 49 4.77 -13.31 10.57
N GLU A 50 5.32 -14.17 11.43
CA GLU A 50 4.53 -15.04 12.30
C GLU A 50 3.70 -14.23 13.30
N ASP A 51 4.24 -13.13 13.84
CA ASP A 51 3.51 -12.20 14.71
C ASP A 51 2.33 -11.55 13.96
N ILE A 52 2.56 -11.15 12.71
CA ILE A 52 1.50 -10.62 11.83
C ILE A 52 0.41 -11.67 11.65
N ALA A 53 0.79 -12.90 11.28
CA ALA A 53 -0.16 -13.98 11.02
C ALA A 53 -0.94 -14.37 12.29
N ALA A 54 -0.30 -14.39 13.46
CA ALA A 54 -0.96 -14.65 14.74
C ALA A 54 -1.96 -13.54 15.08
N SER A 55 -1.56 -12.27 14.94
CA SER A 55 -2.46 -11.12 15.16
C SER A 55 -3.65 -11.14 14.22
N MET A 56 -3.43 -11.46 12.94
CA MET A 56 -4.49 -11.62 11.95
C MET A 56 -5.47 -12.71 12.38
N ARG A 57 -4.98 -13.93 12.69
CA ARG A 57 -5.85 -15.02 13.14
C ARG A 57 -6.71 -14.61 14.33
N GLN A 58 -6.12 -13.99 15.36
CA GLN A 58 -6.89 -13.52 16.53
C GLN A 58 -7.98 -12.50 16.17
N LYS A 59 -7.67 -11.54 15.29
CA LYS A 59 -8.64 -10.51 14.86
C LYS A 59 -9.74 -11.10 13.99
N TYR A 60 -9.41 -12.04 13.11
CA TYR A 60 -10.33 -12.61 12.14
C TYR A 60 -11.13 -13.81 12.67
N ASP A 61 -10.66 -14.53 13.69
CA ASP A 61 -11.38 -15.66 14.32
C ASP A 61 -12.68 -15.19 14.99
N GLY A 62 -12.67 -14.03 15.64
CA GLY A 62 -13.89 -13.39 16.18
C GLY A 62 -14.75 -12.66 15.14
N GLN A 63 -14.17 -12.27 14.00
CA GLN A 63 -14.86 -11.52 12.94
C GLN A 63 -15.40 -12.40 11.80
N THR A 64 -14.98 -13.66 11.69
CA THR A 64 -15.47 -14.59 10.65
C THR A 64 -17.00 -14.74 10.74
N GLY A 65 -17.57 -14.71 11.95
CA GLY A 65 -19.02 -14.69 12.14
C GLY A 65 -19.73 -13.38 11.71
N GLN A 66 -19.02 -12.24 11.67
CA GLN A 66 -19.58 -10.95 11.22
C GLN A 66 -19.41 -10.73 9.72
N ILE A 67 -18.28 -11.15 9.12
CA ILE A 67 -18.06 -11.00 7.67
C ILE A 67 -19.01 -11.90 6.86
N ASP A 68 -19.29 -13.13 7.32
CA ASP A 68 -20.28 -14.02 6.66
C ASP A 68 -21.69 -13.40 6.67
N SER A 69 -22.03 -12.64 7.71
CA SER A 69 -23.33 -11.94 7.79
C SER A 69 -23.43 -10.69 6.91
N MET A 70 -22.31 -10.20 6.38
CA MET A 70 -22.21 -8.98 5.56
C MET A 70 -21.97 -9.28 4.07
N VAL A 71 -21.60 -10.53 3.74
CA VAL A 71 -21.50 -11.01 2.36
C VAL A 71 -22.87 -11.50 1.92
N VAL A 72 -23.59 -10.64 1.19
CA VAL A 72 -24.72 -11.12 0.36
C VAL A 72 -24.11 -11.82 -0.85
N GLU A 73 -24.23 -13.14 -0.90
CA GLU A 73 -23.96 -13.90 -2.12
C GLU A 73 -24.97 -13.42 -3.17
N GLY A 74 -24.50 -12.59 -4.11
CA GLY A 74 -25.31 -12.08 -5.19
C GLY A 74 -25.84 -13.25 -6.00
N LYS A 75 -27.12 -13.60 -5.80
CA LYS A 75 -27.84 -14.54 -6.67
C LYS A 75 -27.94 -13.87 -8.04
N GLY A 76 -26.92 -14.09 -8.87
CA GLY A 76 -26.88 -13.68 -10.26
C GLY A 76 -28.02 -14.35 -11.00
N SER A 77 -29.19 -13.72 -11.03
CA SER A 77 -30.23 -14.03 -11.99
C SER A 77 -29.73 -13.53 -13.34
N GLY A 78 -29.04 -14.41 -14.07
CA GLY A 78 -28.77 -14.18 -15.48
C GLY A 78 -30.09 -13.99 -16.23
N PHE A 79 -30.18 -12.89 -16.96
CA PHE A 79 -31.02 -12.77 -18.15
C PHE A 79 -30.13 -13.00 -19.37
#